data_AF-A0A0A0BDD7-F1
#
_entry.id   AF-A0A0A0BDD7-F1
#
_cell.length_a   1.000
_cell.length_b   1.000
_cell.length_c   1.000
_cell.angle_alpha   90.00
_cell.angle_beta   90.00
_cell.angle_gamma   90.00
#
_symmetry.space_group_name_H-M   'P 1'
#
loop_
_entity.id
_entity.type
_entity.pdbx_description
1 polymer ?
#
loop_
_entity_poly.entity_id
_entity_poly.type
_entity_poly.pdbx_seq_one_letter_code
_entity_poly.pdbx_strand_id
1 'polypeptide(L)'
;MTAPQGPRTDEESPTASREHAAEDAPRDRTRDIEDAWRRERPDLDPASVRVVTRVWHLAALFSADRRRLLDARGLDSALLDLLGTLRRAGSPYALSTRELAERSRVTPAAISQRLTRAERRGWVTREPAGR
;
A
#
# COMPACT_ATOMS: atom_id res chain seq x y z
N MET A 1 53.09 -23.58 38.02
CA MET A 1 51.85 -22.87 38.41
C MET A 1 51.54 -21.81 37.36
N THR A 2 50.66 -22.12 36.42
CA THR A 2 50.11 -21.17 35.43
C THR A 2 48.71 -21.68 35.06
N ALA A 3 47.70 -20.83 35.24
CA ALA A 3 46.31 -21.13 34.88
C ALA A 3 46.05 -20.84 33.40
N PRO A 4 45.15 -21.58 32.71
CA PRO A 4 44.70 -21.18 31.38
C PRO A 4 43.54 -20.18 31.48
N GLN A 5 43.57 -19.17 30.61
CA GLN A 5 42.49 -18.21 30.45
C GLN A 5 41.33 -18.81 29.63
N GLY A 6 40.10 -18.58 30.08
CA GLY A 6 38.89 -18.88 29.32
C GLY A 6 38.69 -17.91 28.14
N PRO A 7 37.87 -18.27 27.15
CA PRO A 7 37.65 -17.43 25.97
C PRO A 7 36.79 -16.21 26.33
N ARG A 8 37.18 -15.03 25.84
CA ARG A 8 36.33 -13.83 25.82
C ARG A 8 35.28 -14.01 24.72
N THR A 9 34.01 -13.95 25.09
CA THR A 9 32.92 -13.67 24.15
C THR A 9 32.91 -12.17 23.85
N ASP A 10 33.16 -11.82 22.60
CA ASP A 10 32.89 -10.49 22.06
C ASP A 10 31.36 -10.31 21.99
N GLU A 11 30.80 -9.51 22.90
CA GLU A 11 29.44 -8.98 22.76
C GLU A 11 29.45 -7.88 21.69
N GLU A 12 29.11 -8.25 20.45
CA GLU A 12 28.68 -7.28 19.44
C GLU A 12 27.46 -6.51 19.97
N SER A 13 27.67 -5.23 20.27
CA SER A 13 26.63 -4.34 20.79
C SER A 13 25.53 -4.09 19.74
N PRO A 14 24.24 -4.28 20.09
CA PRO A 14 23.09 -4.13 19.17
C PRO A 14 22.77 -2.69 18.73
N THR A 15 23.60 -1.71 19.12
CA THR A 15 23.43 -0.28 18.80
C THR A 15 23.91 0.04 17.37
N ALA A 16 25.01 -0.58 16.92
CA ALA A 16 25.64 -0.25 15.64
C ALA A 16 24.77 -0.60 14.41
N SER A 17 23.91 -1.62 14.53
CA SER A 17 22.97 -2.02 13.47
C SER A 17 21.76 -1.09 13.34
N ARG A 18 21.40 -0.34 14.39
CA ARG A 18 20.33 0.67 14.34
C ARG A 18 20.81 2.00 13.76
N GLU A 19 22.06 2.37 13.98
CA GLU A 19 22.65 3.61 13.46
C GLU A 19 22.86 3.55 11.94
N HIS A 20 23.38 2.44 11.41
CA HIS A 20 23.52 2.24 9.95
C HIS A 20 22.17 2.22 9.21
N ALA A 21 21.12 1.65 9.83
CA ALA A 21 19.78 1.64 9.25
C ALA A 21 19.11 3.04 9.22
N ALA A 22 19.55 3.96 10.09
CA ALA A 22 19.06 5.33 10.13
C ALA A 22 19.76 6.23 9.09
N GLU A 23 21.02 5.95 8.73
CA GLU A 23 21.77 6.72 7.74
C GLU A 23 21.34 6.45 6.30
N ASP A 24 20.85 5.23 6.01
CA ASP A 24 20.32 4.84 4.69
C ASP A 24 18.84 5.22 4.47
N ALA A 25 18.23 5.89 5.45
CA ALA A 25 16.87 6.39 5.30
C ALA A 25 16.83 7.46 4.19
N PRO A 26 15.93 7.34 3.18
CA PRO A 26 15.83 8.32 2.11
C PRO A 26 15.67 9.73 2.71
N ARG A 27 16.63 10.63 2.45
CA ARG A 27 16.56 12.01 2.93
C ARG A 27 15.23 12.63 2.52
N ASP A 28 14.52 13.14 3.52
CA ASP A 28 13.23 13.81 3.35
C ASP A 28 13.41 15.18 2.68
N ARG A 29 13.38 15.19 1.34
CA ARG A 29 13.57 16.40 0.52
C ARG A 29 12.39 17.36 0.51
N THR A 30 11.36 17.14 1.34
CA THR A 30 10.17 17.99 1.31
C THR A 30 10.42 19.42 1.79
N ARG A 31 11.46 19.65 2.60
CA ARG A 31 11.93 21.00 2.92
C ARG A 31 12.46 21.71 1.68
N ASP A 32 13.31 21.05 0.89
CA ASP A 32 13.87 21.62 -0.34
C ASP A 32 12.76 22.04 -1.32
N ILE A 33 11.68 21.25 -1.40
CA ILE A 33 10.51 21.55 -2.23
C ILE A 33 9.74 22.77 -1.67
N GLU A 34 9.53 22.84 -0.36
CA GLU A 34 8.90 23.99 0.29
C GLU A 34 9.71 25.28 0.09
N ASP A 35 11.03 25.22 0.29
CA ASP A 35 11.94 26.36 0.13
C ASP A 35 11.98 26.83 -1.32
N ALA A 36 11.91 25.90 -2.29
CA ALA A 36 11.74 26.24 -3.69
C ALA A 36 10.44 27.02 -3.93
N TRP A 37 9.31 26.58 -3.38
CA TRP A 37 8.04 27.31 -3.50
C TRP A 37 8.07 28.68 -2.83
N ARG A 38 8.69 28.82 -1.65
CA ARG A 38 8.85 30.12 -0.98
C ARG A 38 9.64 31.11 -1.85
N ARG A 39 10.67 30.63 -2.56
CA ARG A 39 11.47 31.44 -3.48
C ARG A 39 10.69 31.85 -4.73
N GLU A 40 9.99 30.92 -5.37
CA GLU A 40 9.30 31.18 -6.64
C GLU A 40 7.95 31.90 -6.47
N ARG A 41 7.26 31.68 -5.35
CA ARG A 41 5.93 32.25 -5.04
C ARG A 41 5.86 32.73 -3.58
N PRO A 42 6.56 33.83 -3.26
CA PRO A 42 6.58 34.39 -1.90
C PRO A 42 5.20 34.89 -1.42
N ASP A 43 4.25 35.06 -2.34
CA ASP A 43 2.86 35.43 -2.07
C ASP A 43 1.98 34.28 -1.56
N LEU A 44 2.44 33.03 -1.64
CA LEU A 44 1.73 31.84 -1.18
C LEU A 44 2.36 31.27 0.09
N ASP A 45 1.55 30.59 0.92
CA ASP A 45 2.05 29.77 2.03
C ASP A 45 2.20 28.29 1.59
N PRO A 46 3.42 27.78 1.36
CA PRO A 46 3.64 26.41 0.94
C PRO A 46 3.71 25.42 2.10
N ALA A 47 3.35 25.80 3.33
CA ALA A 47 3.46 24.92 4.50
C ALA A 47 2.81 23.52 4.30
N SER A 48 1.73 23.44 3.53
CA SER A 48 1.05 22.16 3.22
C SER A 48 1.89 21.19 2.39
N VAL A 49 2.83 21.69 1.58
CA VAL A 49 3.72 20.90 0.71
C VAL A 49 4.47 19.85 1.49
N ARG A 50 4.91 20.19 2.72
CA ARG A 50 5.62 19.25 3.59
C ARG A 50 4.76 18.05 3.96
N VAL A 51 3.52 18.26 4.36
CA VAL A 51 2.64 17.16 4.79
C VAL A 51 2.17 16.37 3.59
N VAL A 52 1.64 17.06 2.58
CA VAL A 52 1.04 16.44 1.40
C VAL A 52 2.07 15.60 0.65
N THR A 53 3.27 16.12 0.39
CA THR A 53 4.32 15.37 -0.32
C THR A 53 4.74 14.10 0.43
N ARG A 54 4.84 14.14 1.77
CA ARG A 54 5.14 12.94 2.57
C ARG A 54 4.03 11.89 2.45
N VAL A 55 2.76 12.32 2.53
CA VAL A 55 1.60 11.42 2.37
C VAL A 55 1.61 10.77 0.98
N TRP A 56 1.84 11.53 -0.08
CA TRP A 56 1.95 10.98 -1.43
C TRP A 56 3.11 10.00 -1.58
N HIS A 57 4.28 10.31 -1.00
CA HIS A 57 5.43 9.43 -1.05
C HIS A 57 5.18 8.11 -0.32
N LEU A 58 4.63 8.17 0.90
CA LEU A 58 4.24 6.98 1.66
C LEU A 58 3.18 6.16 0.91
N ALA A 59 2.18 6.82 0.33
CA ALA A 59 1.15 6.16 -0.46
C ALA A 59 1.74 5.46 -1.70
N ALA A 60 2.74 6.06 -2.36
CA ALA A 60 3.42 5.48 -3.51
C ALA A 60 4.22 4.23 -3.12
N LEU A 61 5.02 4.31 -2.04
CA LEU A 61 5.79 3.17 -1.51
C LEU A 61 4.87 2.02 -1.11
N PHE A 62 3.83 2.31 -0.35
CA PHE A 62 2.83 1.33 0.06
C PHE A 62 2.11 0.70 -1.14
N SER A 63 1.71 1.51 -2.12
CA SER A 63 1.03 1.01 -3.31
C SER A 63 1.93 0.12 -4.16
N ALA A 64 3.22 0.45 -4.28
CA ALA A 64 4.19 -0.36 -5.00
C ALA A 64 4.43 -1.72 -4.32
N ASP A 65 4.64 -1.72 -3.01
CA ASP A 65 4.82 -2.98 -2.26
C ASP A 65 3.56 -3.84 -2.29
N ARG A 66 2.39 -3.25 -2.05
CA ARG A 66 1.11 -3.95 -2.13
C ARG A 66 0.88 -4.55 -3.52
N ARG A 67 1.19 -3.80 -4.58
CA ARG A 67 1.08 -4.30 -5.96
C ARG A 67 1.99 -5.50 -6.18
N ARG A 68 3.26 -5.41 -5.77
CA ARG A 68 4.23 -6.52 -5.86
C ARG A 68 3.72 -7.80 -5.16
N LEU A 69 3.17 -7.66 -3.95
CA LEU A 69 2.63 -8.79 -3.19
C LEU A 69 1.40 -9.42 -3.86
N LEU A 70 0.50 -8.60 -4.39
CA LEU A 70 -0.69 -9.09 -5.08
C LEU A 70 -0.32 -9.77 -6.41
N ASP A 71 0.57 -9.16 -7.19
CA ASP A 71 1.05 -9.69 -8.46
C ASP A 71 1.71 -11.07 -8.26
N ALA A 72 2.49 -11.25 -7.18
CA ALA A 72 3.07 -12.54 -6.80
C ALA A 72 2.04 -13.64 -6.49
N ARG A 73 0.77 -13.27 -6.26
CA ARG A 73 -0.37 -14.19 -6.06
C ARG A 73 -1.36 -14.16 -7.22
N GLY A 74 -0.96 -13.57 -8.35
CA GLY A 74 -1.80 -13.44 -9.53
C GLY A 74 -3.02 -12.56 -9.31
N LEU A 75 -3.06 -11.72 -8.27
CA LEU A 75 -4.17 -10.84 -7.92
C LEU A 75 -3.79 -9.38 -8.24
N ASP A 76 -4.77 -8.52 -8.51
CA ASP A 76 -4.55 -7.08 -8.59
C ASP A 76 -5.41 -6.34 -7.54
N SER A 77 -5.13 -5.06 -7.33
CA SER A 77 -5.87 -4.26 -6.33
C SER A 77 -7.36 -4.17 -6.63
N ALA A 78 -7.76 -4.19 -7.91
CA ALA A 78 -9.15 -4.06 -8.33
C ALA A 78 -9.97 -5.34 -8.07
N LEU A 79 -9.35 -6.50 -8.27
CA LEU A 79 -9.93 -7.81 -7.97
C LEU A 79 -9.94 -8.09 -6.47
N LEU A 80 -8.88 -7.68 -5.75
CA LEU A 80 -8.88 -7.74 -4.28
C LEU A 80 -10.03 -6.92 -3.69
N ASP A 81 -10.22 -5.69 -4.19
CA ASP A 81 -11.32 -4.82 -3.78
C ASP A 81 -12.69 -5.45 -4.07
N LEU A 82 -12.90 -6.01 -5.28
CA LEU A 82 -14.11 -6.74 -5.64
C LEU A 82 -14.42 -7.89 -4.66
N LEU A 83 -13.44 -8.78 -4.44
CA LEU A 83 -13.59 -9.95 -3.57
C LEU A 83 -13.77 -9.55 -2.11
N GLY A 84 -13.05 -8.52 -1.66
CA GLY A 84 -13.19 -7.95 -0.32
C GLY A 84 -14.56 -7.34 -0.09
N THR A 85 -15.11 -6.64 -1.09
CA THR A 85 -16.46 -6.07 -1.02
C THR A 85 -17.53 -7.16 -0.93
N LEU A 86 -17.44 -8.23 -1.73
CA LEU A 86 -18.33 -9.39 -1.62
C LEU A 86 -18.21 -10.05 -0.23
N ARG A 87 -16.98 -10.26 0.26
CA ARG A 87 -16.75 -10.88 1.57
C ARG A 87 -17.32 -10.04 2.71
N ARG A 88 -17.14 -8.72 2.68
CA ARG A 88 -17.68 -7.78 3.69
C ARG A 88 -19.19 -7.63 3.62
N ALA A 89 -19.84 -8.02 2.53
CA ALA A 89 -21.30 -8.06 2.45
C ALA A 89 -21.92 -9.14 3.36
N GLY A 90 -21.11 -10.09 3.84
CA GLY A 90 -21.57 -11.22 4.64
C GLY A 90 -22.22 -12.32 3.80
N SER A 91 -22.56 -13.45 4.42
CA SER A 91 -23.22 -14.58 3.75
C SER A 91 -24.55 -14.13 3.11
N PRO A 92 -24.86 -14.53 1.85
CA PRO A 92 -24.19 -15.54 1.02
C PRO A 92 -23.02 -15.03 0.15
N TYR A 93 -22.44 -13.89 0.50
CA TYR A 93 -21.39 -13.19 -0.25
C TYR A 93 -21.85 -12.77 -1.65
N ALA A 94 -23.11 -12.37 -1.77
CA ALA A 94 -23.73 -11.95 -3.02
C ALA A 94 -24.11 -10.47 -2.97
N LEU A 95 -23.88 -9.77 -4.07
CA LEU A 95 -24.29 -8.39 -4.30
C LEU A 95 -24.66 -8.23 -5.78
N SER A 96 -25.64 -7.37 -6.07
CA SER A 96 -25.90 -6.95 -7.44
C SER A 96 -24.72 -6.15 -8.01
N THR A 97 -24.59 -6.12 -9.34
CA THR A 97 -23.57 -5.31 -10.03
C THR A 97 -23.65 -3.83 -9.61
N ARG A 98 -24.86 -3.32 -9.39
CA ARG A 98 -25.09 -1.96 -8.93
C ARG A 98 -24.51 -1.73 -7.53
N GLU A 99 -24.85 -2.59 -6.57
CA GLU A 99 -24.32 -2.49 -5.21
C GLU A 99 -22.80 -2.64 -5.17
N LEU A 100 -22.24 -3.52 -6.01
CA LEU A 100 -20.79 -3.67 -6.13
C LEU A 100 -20.12 -2.39 -6.63
N ALA A 101 -20.69 -1.73 -7.64
CA ALA A 101 -20.17 -0.46 -8.15
C ALA A 101 -20.23 0.63 -7.06
N GLU A 102 -21.37 0.76 -6.37
CA GLU A 102 -21.57 1.74 -5.31
C GLU A 102 -20.63 1.52 -4.13
N ARG A 103 -20.56 0.29 -3.60
CA ARG A 103 -19.73 -0.04 -2.42
C ARG A 103 -18.24 -0.01 -2.71
N SER A 104 -17.82 -0.31 -3.95
CA SER A 104 -16.42 -0.23 -4.38
C SER A 104 -16.05 1.15 -4.94
N ARG A 105 -17.00 2.10 -4.97
CA ARG A 105 -16.84 3.47 -5.49
C ARG A 105 -16.23 3.53 -6.90
N VAL A 106 -16.69 2.64 -7.78
CA VAL A 106 -16.20 2.54 -9.16
C VAL A 106 -17.35 2.61 -10.14
N THR A 107 -17.03 2.88 -11.41
CA THR A 107 -18.06 2.97 -12.44
C THR A 107 -18.66 1.59 -12.75
N PRO A 108 -19.91 1.55 -13.29
CA PRO A 108 -20.51 0.31 -13.77
C PRO A 108 -19.66 -0.43 -14.82
N ALA A 109 -18.97 0.31 -15.68
CA ALA A 109 -18.05 -0.27 -16.67
C ALA A 109 -16.83 -0.92 -15.99
N ALA A 110 -16.23 -0.25 -15.00
CA ALA A 110 -15.10 -0.78 -14.25
C ALA A 110 -15.49 -2.03 -13.47
N ILE A 111 -16.65 -2.06 -12.81
CA ILE A 111 -17.08 -3.25 -12.08
C ILE A 111 -17.37 -4.42 -13.03
N SER A 112 -17.96 -4.16 -14.20
CA SER A 112 -18.23 -5.18 -15.21
C SER A 112 -16.93 -5.84 -15.70
N GLN A 113 -15.89 -5.04 -15.98
CA GLN A 113 -14.57 -5.54 -16.36
C GLN A 113 -13.92 -6.37 -15.23
N ARG A 114 -14.04 -5.93 -13.97
CA ARG A 114 -13.52 -6.68 -12.82
C ARG A 114 -14.23 -8.03 -12.66
N LEU A 115 -15.56 -8.04 -12.76
CA LEU A 115 -16.35 -9.27 -12.69
C LEU A 115 -15.98 -10.24 -13.80
N THR A 116 -15.88 -9.79 -15.06
CA THR A 116 -15.45 -10.65 -16.17
C THR A 116 -14.07 -11.27 -15.93
N ARG A 117 -13.12 -10.50 -15.38
CA ARG A 117 -11.79 -11.02 -15.03
C ARG A 117 -11.84 -12.03 -13.88
N ALA A 118 -12.70 -11.81 -12.88
CA ALA A 118 -12.89 -12.72 -11.76
C ALA A 118 -13.60 -14.02 -12.17
N GLU A 119 -14.64 -13.94 -13.02
CA GLU A 119 -15.36 -15.09 -13.57
C GLU A 119 -14.43 -15.99 -14.40
N ARG A 120 -13.61 -15.38 -15.28
CA ARG A 120 -12.60 -16.12 -16.06
C ARG A 120 -11.58 -16.87 -15.20
N ARG A 121 -11.41 -16.45 -13.94
CA ARG A 121 -10.52 -17.09 -12.96
C ARG A 121 -11.25 -18.06 -12.02
N GLY A 122 -12.58 -18.20 -12.17
CA GLY A 122 -13.41 -19.03 -11.31
C GLY A 122 -13.55 -18.50 -9.88
N TRP A 123 -13.30 -17.21 -9.64
CA TRP A 123 -13.34 -16.63 -8.30
C TRP A 123 -14.72 -16.12 -7.89
N VAL A 124 -15.58 -15.84 -8.87
CA VAL A 124 -16.96 -15.42 -8.69
C VAL A 124 -17.84 -16.09 -9.73
N THR A 125 -19.11 -16.22 -9.44
CA THR A 125 -20.16 -16.62 -10.38
C THR A 125 -21.18 -15.49 -10.47
N ARG A 126 -21.87 -15.39 -11.61
CA ARG A 126 -23.07 -14.55 -11.75
C ARG A 126 -24.29 -15.43 -11.82
N GLU A 127 -25.29 -15.07 -11.03
CA GLU A 127 -26.62 -15.64 -11.14
C GLU A 127 -27.54 -14.62 -11.82
N PRO A 128 -28.50 -15.07 -12.65
CA PRO A 128 -29.57 -14.21 -13.11
C PRO A 128 -30.26 -13.59 -11.89
N ALA A 129 -30.65 -12.32 -12.00
CA ALA A 129 -31.58 -11.76 -11.02
C ALA A 129 -32.81 -12.68 -10.99
N GLY A 130 -33.10 -13.25 -9.82
CA GLY A 130 -34.23 -14.14 -9.62
C GLY A 130 -35.49 -13.51 -10.21
N ARG A 131 -36.22 -14.31 -10.98
CA ARG A 131 -37.48 -13.93 -11.60
C ARG A 131 -38.55 -13.65 -10.54
#